data_AF-A0A959CJ17-F1
#
_entry.id   AF-A0A959CJ17-F1
#
_cell.length_a   1.000
_cell.length_b   1.000
_cell.length_c   1.000
_cell.angle_alpha   90.00
_cell.angle_beta   90.00
_cell.angle_gamma   90.00
#
_symmetry.space_group_name_H-M   'P 1'
#
loop_
_entity.id
_entity.type
_entity.pdbx_description
1 polymer ?
#
loop_
_entity_poly.entity_id
_entity_poly.type
_entity_poly.pdbx_seq_one_letter_code
_entity_poly.pdbx_strand_id
1 'polypeptide(L)'
;MYTDYLSLIVEVSVTVYVFLLGLPILVNQIFLPEDLRRMSRKNYAANLINQLLVLTVLLLLIILTAYPRTLFWLIPFPPEQIPGRELLITLLFFLMLFSTLAFLYIHLIRSQGYRAKVVHIIKKKLLDSYRKTGKLDRAYLDDIEYLGIYSKGGAETRIVIQALEEILQNLKVDTTPGKNDDNLIQLVEILCNSVANSTEPGSRSNMIEVLAAYKDILMSLKMQSTPDNPLIYGNETRKVKDCTFKIALASLKKDYSDMMPRVLNVLSLIPGSSDKLFDIGLLALEKKQFQVATNVLSEMMDRDNQDAVTMNNYIGLIARFSFSGQAARQCARRSLERNGVAMSGKMLKEAYGYHYNLCNFETAGLIAQLDAAGSSGA
;
A
#
# COMPACT_ATOMS: atom_id res chain seq x y z
N MET A 1 -11.69 -44.72 43.80
CA MET A 1 -10.48 -43.88 43.62
C MET A 1 -9.81 -44.11 42.26
N TYR A 2 -9.33 -45.31 41.93
CA TYR A 2 -8.64 -45.58 40.65
C TYR A 2 -9.53 -45.38 39.40
N THR A 3 -10.78 -45.85 39.47
CA THR A 3 -11.79 -45.65 38.42
C THR A 3 -12.19 -44.18 38.25
N ASP A 4 -12.21 -43.42 39.34
CA ASP A 4 -12.64 -42.02 39.34
C ASP A 4 -11.58 -41.12 38.69
N TYR A 5 -10.29 -41.40 38.92
CA TYR A 5 -9.17 -40.73 38.28
C TYR A 5 -9.14 -40.96 36.75
N LEU A 6 -9.33 -42.20 36.31
CA LEU A 6 -9.39 -42.54 34.88
C LEU A 6 -10.59 -41.90 34.18
N SER A 7 -11.76 -41.91 34.84
CA SER A 7 -12.95 -41.26 34.32
C SER A 7 -12.74 -39.75 34.17
N LEU A 8 -12.14 -39.11 35.18
CA LEU A 8 -11.83 -37.68 35.15
C LEU A 8 -10.88 -37.33 34.01
N ILE A 9 -9.79 -38.08 33.82
CA ILE A 9 -8.85 -37.80 32.72
C ILE A 9 -9.52 -37.94 31.36
N VAL A 10 -10.35 -38.97 31.16
CA VAL A 10 -11.04 -39.16 29.88
C VAL A 10 -12.05 -38.03 29.64
N GLU A 11 -12.80 -37.63 30.66
CA GLU A 11 -13.75 -36.51 30.58
C GLU A 11 -13.03 -35.19 30.24
N VAL A 12 -11.91 -34.90 30.93
CA VAL A 12 -11.07 -33.74 30.64
C VAL A 12 -10.47 -33.85 29.23
N SER A 13 -10.03 -35.03 28.80
CA SER A 13 -9.45 -35.24 27.47
C SER A 13 -10.46 -34.99 26.36
N VAL A 14 -11.70 -35.47 26.52
CA VAL A 14 -12.80 -35.23 25.59
C VAL A 14 -13.15 -33.75 25.55
N THR A 15 -13.24 -33.10 26.72
CA THR A 15 -13.55 -31.66 26.81
C THR A 15 -12.47 -30.82 26.13
N VAL A 16 -11.20 -31.11 26.40
CA VAL A 16 -10.05 -30.48 25.74
C VAL A 16 -10.10 -30.72 24.24
N TYR A 17 -10.37 -31.95 23.80
CA TYR A 17 -10.49 -32.28 22.37
C TYR A 17 -11.61 -31.48 21.67
N VAL A 18 -12.80 -31.39 22.26
CA VAL A 18 -13.91 -30.60 21.70
C VAL A 18 -13.56 -29.11 21.64
N PHE A 19 -12.95 -28.56 22.70
CA PHE A 19 -12.46 -27.18 22.69
C PHE A 19 -11.44 -26.95 21.57
N LEU A 20 -10.54 -27.91 21.36
CA LEU A 20 -9.50 -27.86 20.33
C LEU A 20 -10.04 -27.99 18.91
N LEU A 21 -11.18 -28.65 18.69
CA LEU A 21 -11.87 -28.61 17.39
C LEU A 21 -12.37 -27.19 17.06
N GLY A 22 -12.80 -26.44 18.08
CA GLY A 22 -13.24 -25.06 17.92
C GLY A 22 -12.09 -24.06 17.75
N LEU A 23 -10.89 -24.38 18.25
CA LEU A 23 -9.78 -23.44 18.32
C LEU A 23 -9.24 -23.01 16.94
N PRO A 24 -9.01 -23.89 15.95
CA PRO A 24 -8.63 -23.48 14.60
C PRO A 24 -9.66 -22.58 13.93
N ILE A 25 -10.96 -22.86 14.14
CA ILE A 25 -12.04 -22.02 13.64
C ILE A 25 -11.90 -20.64 14.27
N LEU A 26 -11.80 -20.58 15.60
CA LEU A 26 -11.68 -19.36 16.39
C LEU A 26 -10.43 -18.55 16.02
N VAL A 27 -9.27 -19.18 15.83
CA VAL A 27 -8.05 -18.53 15.36
C VAL A 27 -8.22 -17.97 13.95
N ASN A 28 -8.89 -18.70 13.06
CA ASN A 28 -9.24 -18.22 11.72
C ASN A 28 -10.33 -17.13 11.72
N GLN A 29 -11.07 -16.95 12.82
CA GLN A 29 -12.02 -15.83 12.97
C GLN A 29 -11.33 -14.59 13.56
N ILE A 30 -10.45 -14.79 14.54
CA ILE A 30 -9.83 -13.68 15.30
C ILE A 30 -8.56 -13.15 14.63
N PHE A 31 -7.71 -14.04 14.12
CA PHE A 31 -6.37 -13.65 13.63
C PHE A 31 -6.26 -13.53 12.12
N LEU A 32 -7.23 -14.07 11.36
CA LEU A 32 -7.28 -13.86 9.92
C LEU A 32 -8.21 -12.68 9.62
N PRO A 33 -7.68 -11.56 9.11
CA PRO A 33 -8.50 -10.48 8.56
C PRO A 33 -9.51 -11.07 7.57
N GLU A 34 -10.74 -10.53 7.56
CA GLU A 34 -11.82 -10.99 6.68
C GLU A 34 -11.37 -11.12 5.21
N ASP A 35 -10.46 -10.24 4.83
CA ASP A 35 -9.74 -10.14 3.57
C ASP A 35 -9.01 -11.42 3.16
N LEU A 36 -8.22 -11.97 4.08
CA LEU A 36 -7.39 -13.16 3.86
C LEU A 36 -8.21 -14.44 3.99
N ARG A 37 -9.36 -14.38 4.66
CA ARG A 37 -10.27 -15.51 4.87
C ARG A 37 -10.85 -16.04 3.56
N ARG A 38 -11.13 -15.17 2.60
CA ARG A 38 -11.64 -15.54 1.26
C ARG A 38 -10.59 -16.30 0.45
N MET A 39 -9.33 -15.89 0.52
CA MET A 39 -8.21 -16.50 -0.21
C MET A 39 -7.68 -17.79 0.45
N SER A 40 -7.88 -17.94 1.76
CA SER A 40 -7.34 -19.02 2.61
C SER A 40 -8.00 -20.39 2.43
N ARG A 41 -9.26 -20.45 1.98
CA ARG A 41 -10.09 -21.68 2.01
C ARG A 41 -9.46 -22.93 1.39
N LYS A 42 -8.59 -22.81 0.38
CA LYS A 42 -8.05 -23.97 -0.35
C LYS A 42 -6.86 -24.67 0.30
N ASN A 43 -5.95 -23.94 0.95
CA ASN A 43 -4.75 -24.54 1.56
C ASN A 43 -4.89 -24.76 3.08
N TYR A 44 -5.86 -24.11 3.71
CA TYR A 44 -6.11 -24.19 5.14
C TYR A 44 -6.68 -25.56 5.56
N ALA A 45 -7.57 -26.12 4.73
CA ALA A 45 -8.25 -27.38 5.03
C ALA A 45 -7.28 -28.56 5.18
N ALA A 46 -6.25 -28.66 4.32
CA ALA A 46 -5.36 -29.83 4.30
C ALA A 46 -4.53 -29.98 5.59
N ASN A 47 -3.96 -28.89 6.11
CA ASN A 47 -3.16 -28.95 7.33
C ASN A 47 -4.03 -29.13 8.58
N LEU A 48 -5.26 -28.60 8.59
CA LEU A 48 -6.20 -28.83 9.68
C LEU A 48 -6.69 -30.28 9.73
N ILE A 49 -6.95 -30.90 8.59
CA ILE A 49 -7.38 -32.30 8.52
C ILE A 49 -6.30 -33.21 9.14
N ASN A 50 -5.03 -33.00 8.78
CA ASN A 50 -3.92 -33.78 9.33
C ASN A 50 -3.78 -33.61 10.84
N GLN A 51 -3.94 -32.39 11.34
CA GLN A 51 -3.90 -32.11 12.78
C GLN A 51 -5.05 -32.80 13.52
N LEU A 52 -6.27 -32.67 12.99
CA LEU A 52 -7.46 -33.28 13.55
C LEU A 52 -7.33 -34.80 13.60
N LEU A 53 -6.72 -35.41 12.59
CA LEU A 53 -6.40 -36.83 12.55
C LEU A 53 -5.42 -37.22 13.67
N VAL A 54 -4.31 -36.49 13.86
CA VAL A 54 -3.35 -36.78 14.94
C VAL A 54 -4.00 -36.68 16.32
N LEU A 55 -4.80 -35.64 16.57
CA LEU A 55 -5.51 -35.46 17.84
C LEU A 55 -6.56 -36.55 18.06
N THR A 56 -7.26 -36.97 17.00
CA THR A 56 -8.23 -38.06 17.06
C THR A 56 -7.55 -39.37 17.43
N VAL A 57 -6.40 -39.68 16.82
CA VAL A 57 -5.62 -40.89 17.13
C VAL A 57 -5.15 -40.88 18.59
N LEU A 58 -4.66 -39.73 19.09
CA LEU A 58 -4.25 -39.61 20.49
C LEU A 58 -5.42 -39.79 21.46
N LEU A 59 -6.59 -39.21 21.18
CA LEU A 59 -7.79 -39.41 21.99
C LEU A 59 -8.23 -40.87 21.98
N LEU A 60 -8.24 -41.52 20.81
CA LEU A 60 -8.57 -42.94 20.70
C LEU A 60 -7.59 -43.80 21.49
N LEU A 61 -6.28 -43.50 21.48
CA LEU A 61 -5.28 -44.20 22.30
C LEU A 61 -5.54 -44.01 23.80
N ILE A 62 -5.92 -42.80 24.24
CA ILE A 62 -6.31 -42.54 25.64
C ILE A 62 -7.53 -43.37 26.01
N ILE A 63 -8.58 -43.40 25.18
CA ILE A 63 -9.81 -44.17 25.44
C ILE A 63 -9.52 -45.68 25.44
N LEU A 64 -8.73 -46.17 24.48
CA LEU A 64 -8.39 -47.59 24.35
C LEU A 64 -7.56 -48.09 25.53
N THR A 65 -6.63 -47.27 26.02
CA THR A 65 -5.83 -47.57 27.22
C THR A 65 -6.63 -47.40 28.51
N ALA A 66 -7.59 -46.47 28.57
CA ALA A 66 -8.47 -46.24 29.72
C ALA A 66 -9.65 -47.24 29.83
N TYR A 67 -10.10 -47.82 28.72
CA TYR A 67 -11.26 -48.72 28.68
C TYR A 67 -11.09 -49.90 27.69
N PRO A 68 -10.04 -50.74 27.82
CA PRO A 68 -9.77 -51.81 26.87
C PRO A 68 -10.89 -52.86 26.81
N ARG A 69 -11.51 -53.18 27.95
CA ARG A 69 -12.63 -54.13 28.04
C ARG A 69 -13.91 -53.65 27.35
N THR A 70 -14.17 -52.35 27.38
CA THR A 70 -15.38 -51.77 26.78
C THR A 70 -15.30 -51.80 25.25
N LEU A 71 -14.08 -51.74 24.69
CA LEU A 71 -13.84 -51.75 23.25
C LEU A 71 -13.63 -53.15 22.67
N PHE A 72 -12.98 -54.05 23.41
CA PHE A 72 -12.68 -55.42 22.96
C PHE A 72 -13.43 -56.47 23.79
N TRP A 73 -14.76 -56.41 23.77
CA TRP A 73 -15.61 -57.30 24.57
C TRP A 73 -15.42 -58.80 24.25
N LEU A 74 -14.94 -59.14 23.04
CA LEU A 74 -14.71 -60.52 22.59
C LEU A 74 -13.37 -61.14 23.03
N ILE A 75 -12.41 -60.35 23.53
CA ILE A 75 -11.08 -60.84 23.89
C ILE A 75 -10.98 -60.89 25.41
N PRO A 76 -10.79 -62.08 26.03
CA PRO A 76 -10.63 -62.19 27.48
C PRO A 76 -9.27 -61.62 27.88
N PHE A 77 -9.23 -60.33 28.18
CA PHE A 77 -8.06 -59.70 28.79
C PHE A 77 -7.97 -60.12 30.26
N PRO A 78 -6.84 -60.72 30.70
CA PRO A 78 -6.61 -61.02 32.10
C PRO A 78 -6.69 -59.73 32.92
N PRO A 79 -7.28 -59.76 34.15
CA PRO A 79 -7.44 -58.58 35.00
C PRO A 79 -6.12 -58.06 35.60
N GLU A 80 -4.97 -58.46 35.06
CA GLU A 80 -3.68 -57.92 35.46
C GLU A 80 -3.63 -56.44 35.11
N GLN A 81 -3.52 -55.64 36.17
CA GLN A 81 -3.27 -54.21 36.10
C GLN A 81 -2.00 -54.03 35.29
N ILE A 82 -2.11 -53.55 34.05
CA ILE A 82 -0.96 -53.15 33.23
C ILE A 82 -0.11 -52.21 34.12
N PRO A 83 1.08 -52.63 34.59
CA PRO A 83 1.86 -51.81 35.51
C PRO A 83 2.28 -50.54 34.77
N GLY A 84 2.02 -49.38 35.37
CA GLY A 84 2.31 -48.07 34.75
C GLY A 84 1.24 -47.53 33.81
N ARG A 85 0.04 -48.12 33.78
CA ARG A 85 -1.09 -47.62 32.96
C ARG A 85 -1.44 -46.15 33.21
N GLU A 86 -1.45 -45.70 34.46
CA GLU A 86 -1.73 -44.30 34.81
C GLU A 86 -0.66 -43.36 34.27
N LEU A 87 0.61 -43.78 34.34
CA LEU A 87 1.74 -43.05 33.78
C LEU A 87 1.61 -42.94 32.25
N LEU A 88 1.22 -44.03 31.58
CA LEU A 88 0.98 -44.04 30.13
C LEU A 88 -0.15 -43.10 29.73
N ILE A 89 -1.29 -43.15 30.43
CA ILE A 89 -2.44 -42.29 30.15
C ILE A 89 -2.09 -40.81 30.40
N THR A 90 -1.39 -40.53 31.50
CA THR A 90 -0.92 -39.17 31.82
C THR A 90 0.06 -38.66 30.77
N LEU A 91 0.96 -39.52 30.28
CA LEU A 91 1.91 -39.19 29.21
C LEU A 91 1.19 -38.93 27.88
N LEU A 92 0.19 -39.74 27.52
CA LEU A 92 -0.63 -39.52 26.32
C LEU A 92 -1.43 -38.22 26.42
N PHE A 93 -2.00 -37.93 27.59
CA PHE A 93 -2.70 -36.67 27.83
C PHE A 93 -1.76 -35.47 27.74
N PHE A 94 -0.57 -35.55 28.34
CA PHE A 94 0.45 -34.51 28.24
C PHE A 94 0.91 -34.32 26.80
N LEU A 95 1.10 -35.40 26.04
CA LEU A 95 1.49 -35.35 24.63
C LEU A 95 0.38 -34.71 23.77
N MET A 96 -0.89 -35.03 24.04
CA MET A 96 -2.04 -34.37 23.41
C MET A 96 -2.02 -32.87 23.70
N LEU A 97 -1.89 -32.47 24.97
CA LEU A 97 -1.86 -31.06 25.38
C LEU A 97 -0.65 -30.32 24.76
N PHE A 98 0.54 -30.90 24.83
CA PHE A 98 1.74 -30.31 24.23
C PHE A 98 1.63 -30.18 22.71
N SER A 99 1.16 -31.21 22.01
CA SER A 99 0.94 -31.18 20.56
C SER A 99 0.01 -30.03 20.16
N THR A 100 -1.02 -29.78 20.98
CA THR A 100 -1.99 -28.72 20.71
C THR A 100 -1.44 -27.32 20.93
N LEU A 101 -0.71 -27.10 22.02
CA LEU A 101 -0.02 -25.84 22.29
C LEU A 101 1.05 -25.57 21.22
N ALA A 102 1.85 -26.58 20.88
CA ALA A 102 2.86 -26.49 19.84
C ALA A 102 2.23 -26.15 18.49
N PHE A 103 1.11 -26.78 18.13
CA PHE A 103 0.39 -26.44 16.90
C PHE A 103 -0.14 -25.01 16.93
N LEU A 104 -0.79 -24.59 18.00
CA LEU A 104 -1.34 -23.24 18.14
C LEU A 104 -0.22 -22.20 18.04
N TYR A 105 0.92 -22.45 18.70
CA TYR A 105 2.10 -21.62 18.63
C TYR A 105 2.69 -21.57 17.21
N ILE A 106 2.89 -22.71 16.56
CA ILE A 106 3.35 -22.79 15.16
C ILE A 106 2.39 -22.06 14.24
N HIS A 107 1.08 -22.19 14.45
CA HIS A 107 0.05 -21.53 13.66
C HIS A 107 0.06 -20.02 13.88
N LEU A 108 0.16 -19.56 15.12
CA LEU A 108 0.25 -18.15 15.47
C LEU A 108 1.51 -17.52 14.87
N ILE A 109 2.66 -18.18 14.96
CA ILE A 109 3.90 -17.73 14.33
C ILE A 109 3.81 -17.77 12.80
N ARG A 110 3.24 -18.83 12.22
CA ARG A 110 3.08 -18.92 10.76
C ARG A 110 2.05 -17.94 10.22
N SER A 111 1.11 -17.49 11.04
CA SER A 111 0.13 -16.46 10.70
C SER A 111 0.79 -15.08 10.58
N GLN A 112 1.84 -14.82 11.39
CA GLN A 112 2.71 -13.66 11.23
C GLN A 112 3.51 -13.82 9.92
N GLY A 113 3.09 -13.12 8.87
CA GLY A 113 3.63 -13.26 7.51
C GLY A 113 2.75 -14.06 6.55
N TYR A 114 1.54 -14.46 6.96
CA TYR A 114 0.55 -15.07 6.04
C TYR A 114 0.23 -14.12 4.88
N ARG A 115 0.04 -12.83 5.16
CA ARG A 115 -0.17 -11.80 4.13
C ARG A 115 0.98 -11.75 3.13
N ALA A 116 2.22 -11.83 3.60
CA ALA A 116 3.40 -11.87 2.73
C ALA A 116 3.42 -13.09 1.80
N LYS A 117 3.03 -14.26 2.33
CA LYS A 117 2.88 -15.49 1.52
C LYS A 117 1.78 -15.34 0.47
N VAL A 118 0.63 -14.77 0.84
CA VAL A 118 -0.48 -14.55 -0.09
C VAL A 118 -0.07 -13.58 -1.19
N VAL A 119 0.54 -12.44 -0.84
CA VAL A 119 1.08 -11.48 -1.82
C VAL A 119 2.11 -12.15 -2.73
N HIS A 120 3.00 -12.99 -2.18
CA HIS A 120 3.97 -13.73 -2.98
C HIS A 120 3.31 -14.73 -3.96
N ILE A 121 2.26 -15.44 -3.53
CA ILE A 121 1.49 -16.35 -4.39
C ILE A 121 0.79 -15.57 -5.49
N ILE A 122 0.13 -14.46 -5.17
CA ILE A 122 -0.57 -13.59 -6.13
C ILE A 122 0.44 -13.05 -7.15
N LYS A 123 1.56 -12.49 -6.69
CA LYS A 123 2.67 -12.02 -7.53
C LYS A 123 3.13 -13.10 -8.50
N LYS A 124 3.42 -14.30 -8.00
CA LYS A 124 3.89 -15.42 -8.84
C LYS A 124 2.87 -15.76 -9.92
N LYS A 125 1.57 -15.81 -9.57
CA LYS A 125 0.51 -16.09 -10.53
C LYS A 125 0.31 -14.99 -11.57
N LEU A 126 0.45 -13.72 -11.17
CA LEU A 126 0.43 -12.58 -12.09
C LEU A 126 1.57 -12.68 -13.12
N LEU A 127 2.79 -12.95 -12.65
CA LEU A 127 3.96 -13.13 -13.51
C LEU A 127 3.81 -14.35 -14.42
N ASP A 128 3.33 -15.48 -13.90
CA ASP A 128 3.09 -16.70 -14.70
C ASP A 128 2.00 -16.47 -15.76
N SER A 129 0.93 -15.74 -15.43
CA SER A 129 -0.13 -15.36 -16.38
C SER A 129 0.41 -14.43 -17.46
N TYR A 130 1.19 -13.42 -17.07
CA TYR A 130 1.78 -12.47 -17.99
C TYR A 130 2.72 -13.16 -18.98
N ARG A 131 3.60 -14.05 -18.50
CA ARG A 131 4.50 -14.84 -19.36
C ARG A 131 3.76 -15.73 -20.37
N LYS A 132 2.58 -16.23 -20.00
CA LYS A 132 1.78 -17.12 -20.86
C LYS A 132 0.90 -16.38 -21.87
N THR A 133 0.30 -15.27 -21.45
CA THR A 133 -0.78 -14.59 -22.21
C THR A 133 -0.42 -13.19 -22.67
N GLY A 134 0.68 -12.61 -22.17
CA GLY A 134 1.03 -11.20 -22.33
C GLY A 134 0.12 -10.25 -21.55
N LYS A 135 -0.80 -10.76 -20.71
CA LYS A 135 -1.74 -9.96 -19.93
C LYS A 135 -1.70 -10.33 -18.45
N LEU A 136 -1.87 -9.33 -17.60
CA LEU A 136 -2.07 -9.56 -16.18
C LEU A 136 -3.50 -10.07 -15.97
N ASP A 137 -3.63 -11.13 -15.18
CA ASP A 137 -4.94 -11.68 -14.82
C ASP A 137 -5.63 -10.73 -13.85
N ARG A 138 -6.79 -10.22 -14.27
CA ARG A 138 -7.57 -9.23 -13.53
C ARG A 138 -8.00 -9.71 -12.16
N ALA A 139 -8.31 -10.99 -11.98
CA ALA A 139 -8.72 -11.50 -10.68
C ALA A 139 -7.59 -11.37 -9.64
N TYR A 140 -6.34 -11.62 -10.05
CA TYR A 140 -5.19 -11.46 -9.17
C TYR A 140 -4.77 -9.99 -8.99
N LEU A 141 -5.10 -9.11 -9.94
CA LEU A 141 -4.95 -7.66 -9.78
C LEU A 141 -5.93 -7.09 -8.75
N ASP A 142 -7.20 -7.50 -8.83
CA ASP A 142 -8.22 -7.08 -7.86
C ASP A 142 -7.84 -7.59 -6.45
N ASP A 143 -7.30 -8.81 -6.34
CA ASP A 143 -6.82 -9.37 -5.08
C ASP A 143 -5.64 -8.57 -4.48
N ILE A 144 -4.64 -8.19 -5.29
CA ILE A 144 -3.49 -7.41 -4.80
C ILE A 144 -3.89 -5.96 -4.48
N GLU A 145 -4.82 -5.38 -5.25
CA GLU A 145 -5.39 -4.05 -4.96
C GLU A 145 -6.11 -4.04 -3.63
N TYR A 146 -6.99 -5.02 -3.44
CA TYR A 146 -7.71 -5.19 -2.19
C TYR A 146 -6.74 -5.35 -1.01
N LEU A 147 -5.70 -6.17 -1.15
CA LEU A 147 -4.66 -6.30 -0.12
C LEU A 147 -3.88 -4.99 0.11
N GLY A 148 -3.72 -4.13 -0.89
CA GLY A 148 -3.11 -2.81 -0.75
C GLY A 148 -3.99 -1.85 0.05
N ILE A 149 -5.25 -1.71 -0.34
CA ILE A 149 -6.22 -0.77 0.27
C ILE A 149 -6.48 -1.09 1.74
N TYR A 150 -6.63 -2.37 2.06
CA TYR A 150 -6.91 -2.85 3.43
C TYR A 150 -5.63 -3.27 4.18
N SER A 151 -4.46 -2.82 3.73
CA SER A 151 -3.22 -3.03 4.49
C SER A 151 -3.14 -2.08 5.67
N LYS A 152 -2.69 -2.58 6.82
CA LYS A 152 -2.25 -1.70 7.89
C LYS A 152 -1.01 -0.97 7.40
N GLY A 153 -0.94 0.34 7.64
CA GLY A 153 0.19 1.15 7.18
C GLY A 153 1.54 0.58 7.66
N GLY A 154 2.62 0.87 6.93
CA GLY A 154 3.96 0.38 7.28
C GLY A 154 4.31 -0.93 6.58
N ALA A 155 4.73 -1.95 7.34
CA ALA A 155 5.33 -3.17 6.80
C ALA A 155 4.40 -3.99 5.90
N GLU A 156 3.08 -4.01 6.16
CA GLU A 156 2.13 -4.78 5.35
C GLU A 156 1.94 -4.17 3.96
N THR A 157 1.67 -2.86 3.89
CA THR A 157 1.60 -2.14 2.61
C THR A 157 2.93 -2.24 1.85
N ARG A 158 4.06 -2.20 2.57
CA ARG A 158 5.39 -2.30 1.97
C ARG A 158 5.57 -3.61 1.18
N ILE A 159 5.08 -4.72 1.70
CA ILE A 159 5.14 -6.01 1.00
C ILE A 159 4.33 -5.98 -0.31
N VAL A 160 3.18 -5.29 -0.29
CA VAL A 160 2.35 -5.11 -1.50
C VAL A 160 3.09 -4.23 -2.52
N ILE A 161 3.66 -3.10 -2.08
CA ILE A 161 4.44 -2.19 -2.93
C ILE A 161 5.62 -2.92 -3.57
N GLN A 162 6.42 -3.64 -2.79
CA GLN A 162 7.55 -4.43 -3.30
C GLN A 162 7.11 -5.46 -4.34
N ALA A 163 5.99 -6.15 -4.11
CA ALA A 163 5.46 -7.09 -5.07
C ALA A 163 5.04 -6.42 -6.39
N LEU A 164 4.42 -5.24 -6.32
CA LEU A 164 4.04 -4.45 -7.49
C LEU A 164 5.25 -3.89 -8.23
N GLU A 165 6.28 -3.44 -7.52
CA GLU A 165 7.56 -2.99 -8.09
C GLU A 165 8.25 -4.12 -8.86
N GLU A 166 8.30 -5.33 -8.31
CA GLU A 166 8.84 -6.50 -9.00
C GLU A 166 8.01 -6.84 -10.26
N ILE A 167 6.68 -6.76 -10.20
CA ILE A 167 5.82 -6.97 -11.37
C ILE A 167 6.12 -5.90 -12.44
N LEU A 168 6.20 -4.63 -12.05
CA LEU A 168 6.56 -3.52 -12.93
C LEU A 168 7.92 -3.72 -13.61
N GLN A 169 8.93 -4.19 -12.86
CA GLN A 169 10.24 -4.50 -13.43
C GLN A 169 10.16 -5.59 -14.51
N ASN A 170 9.36 -6.64 -14.30
CA ASN A 170 9.18 -7.69 -15.32
C ASN A 170 8.42 -7.17 -16.55
N LEU A 171 7.45 -6.26 -16.38
CA LEU A 171 6.75 -5.64 -17.52
C LEU A 171 7.67 -4.76 -18.37
N LYS A 172 8.60 -4.03 -17.74
CA LYS A 172 9.57 -3.15 -18.42
C LYS A 172 10.55 -3.90 -19.31
N VAL A 173 10.83 -5.18 -19.03
CA VAL A 173 11.75 -5.99 -19.85
C VAL A 173 11.12 -6.35 -21.20
N ASP A 174 9.79 -6.39 -21.30
CA ASP A 174 9.05 -6.83 -22.49
C ASP A 174 8.42 -5.67 -23.30
N THR A 175 8.71 -4.40 -22.98
CA THR A 175 8.05 -3.25 -23.60
C THR A 175 8.42 -3.06 -25.08
N THR A 176 7.62 -3.64 -25.96
CA THR A 176 7.34 -3.08 -27.28
C THR A 176 6.33 -1.92 -27.11
N PRO A 177 6.51 -0.76 -27.76
CA PRO A 177 5.62 0.39 -27.59
C PRO A 177 4.15 0.03 -27.86
N GLY A 178 3.24 0.42 -26.96
CA GLY A 178 1.77 0.33 -27.13
C GLY A 178 1.10 -1.02 -26.78
N LYS A 179 1.86 -2.07 -26.41
CA LYS A 179 1.27 -3.40 -26.13
C LYS A 179 0.88 -3.63 -24.66
N ASN A 180 1.42 -2.83 -23.73
CA ASN A 180 1.33 -3.08 -22.28
C ASN A 180 0.78 -1.91 -21.45
N ASP A 181 0.23 -0.90 -22.10
CA ASP A 181 -0.17 0.38 -21.51
C ASP A 181 -1.27 0.19 -20.44
N ASP A 182 -2.30 -0.62 -20.73
CA ASP A 182 -3.39 -0.93 -19.79
C ASP A 182 -2.92 -1.62 -18.51
N ASN A 183 -1.90 -2.49 -18.60
CA ASN A 183 -1.34 -3.21 -17.44
C ASN A 183 -0.55 -2.24 -16.55
N LEU A 184 0.21 -1.32 -17.16
CA LEU A 184 0.99 -0.31 -16.45
C LEU A 184 0.07 0.68 -15.74
N ILE A 185 -0.99 1.15 -16.40
CA ILE A 185 -2.01 2.03 -15.82
C ILE A 185 -2.62 1.41 -14.56
N GLN A 186 -3.04 0.14 -14.64
CA GLN A 186 -3.63 -0.57 -13.51
C GLN A 186 -2.65 -0.67 -12.33
N LEU A 187 -1.38 -1.00 -12.57
CA LEU A 187 -0.39 -1.08 -11.50
C LEU A 187 -0.09 0.26 -10.85
N VAL A 188 -0.05 1.36 -11.63
CA VAL A 188 0.07 2.72 -11.08
C VAL A 188 -1.13 3.06 -10.20
N GLU A 189 -2.34 2.70 -10.64
CA GLU A 189 -3.56 2.91 -9.87
C GLU A 189 -3.57 2.12 -8.56
N ILE A 190 -3.13 0.86 -8.58
CA ILE A 190 -3.02 0.03 -7.38
C ILE A 190 -1.97 0.60 -6.41
N LEU A 191 -0.80 1.00 -6.89
CA LEU A 191 0.23 1.64 -6.05
C LEU A 191 -0.31 2.89 -5.37
N CYS A 192 -1.02 3.73 -6.12
CA CYS A 192 -1.67 4.93 -5.65
C CYS A 192 -2.71 4.65 -4.56
N ASN A 193 -3.61 3.69 -4.81
CA ASN A 193 -4.65 3.29 -3.87
C ASN A 193 -4.05 2.71 -2.59
N SER A 194 -2.93 2.00 -2.69
CA SER A 194 -2.22 1.39 -1.55
C SER A 194 -1.63 2.41 -0.57
N VAL A 195 -1.30 3.63 -1.01
CA VAL A 195 -0.68 4.65 -0.13
C VAL A 195 -1.54 5.87 0.13
N ALA A 196 -2.38 6.29 -0.81
CA ALA A 196 -3.16 7.51 -0.72
C ALA A 196 -4.63 7.28 -0.36
N ASN A 197 -5.21 6.14 -0.75
CA ASN A 197 -6.63 5.83 -0.55
C ASN A 197 -6.86 4.62 0.38
N SER A 198 -5.82 4.13 1.05
CA SER A 198 -5.93 3.05 2.03
C SER A 198 -6.68 3.48 3.27
N THR A 199 -7.31 2.52 3.96
CA THR A 199 -8.05 2.78 5.22
C THR A 199 -7.16 3.41 6.28
N GLU A 200 -5.88 3.02 6.28
CA GLU A 200 -4.80 3.71 6.99
C GLU A 200 -3.83 4.28 5.95
N PRO A 201 -3.81 5.60 5.69
CA PRO A 201 -2.94 6.18 4.66
C PRO A 201 -1.49 5.79 4.93
N GLY A 202 -0.77 5.41 3.87
CA GLY A 202 0.54 4.78 3.94
C GLY A 202 1.56 5.49 4.83
N SER A 203 2.55 4.74 5.30
CA SER A 203 3.68 5.31 6.04
C SER A 203 4.51 6.23 5.14
N ARG A 204 5.28 7.15 5.75
CA ARG A 204 6.27 7.98 5.05
C ARG A 204 7.19 7.13 4.15
N SER A 205 7.68 5.99 4.67
CA SER A 205 8.53 5.07 3.89
C SER A 205 7.82 4.52 2.66
N ASN A 206 6.56 4.12 2.81
CA ASN A 206 5.77 3.52 1.73
C ASN A 206 5.51 4.54 0.61
N MET A 207 5.17 5.77 0.98
CA MET A 207 4.98 6.85 0.01
C MET A 207 6.28 7.19 -0.74
N ILE A 208 7.44 7.15 -0.06
CA ILE A 208 8.76 7.35 -0.70
C ILE A 208 9.07 6.25 -1.71
N GLU A 209 8.79 5.00 -1.37
CA GLU A 209 8.98 3.85 -2.27
C GLU A 209 8.10 3.98 -3.52
N VAL A 210 6.81 4.31 -3.36
CA VAL A 210 5.91 4.55 -4.50
C VAL A 210 6.40 5.70 -5.40
N LEU A 211 6.89 6.80 -4.82
CA LEU A 211 7.46 7.90 -5.61
C LEU A 211 8.73 7.48 -6.37
N ALA A 212 9.56 6.61 -5.80
CA ALA A 212 10.71 6.05 -6.49
C ALA A 212 10.27 5.16 -7.67
N ALA A 213 9.28 4.29 -7.46
CA ALA A 213 8.71 3.47 -8.53
C ALA A 213 8.14 4.32 -9.67
N TYR A 214 7.41 5.40 -9.35
CA TYR A 214 6.90 6.35 -10.36
C TYR A 214 8.00 7.04 -11.13
N LYS A 215 9.06 7.51 -10.45
CA LYS A 215 10.23 8.07 -11.12
C LYS A 215 10.84 7.07 -12.11
N ASP A 216 11.02 5.83 -11.69
CA ASP A 216 11.59 4.80 -12.55
C ASP A 216 10.70 4.49 -13.75
N ILE A 217 9.37 4.50 -13.59
CA ILE A 217 8.41 4.37 -14.70
C ILE A 217 8.59 5.52 -15.68
N LEU A 218 8.56 6.77 -15.21
CA LEU A 218 8.68 7.96 -16.05
C LEU A 218 10.03 8.01 -16.78
N MET A 219 11.12 7.65 -16.12
CA MET A 219 12.45 7.57 -16.76
C MET A 219 12.50 6.49 -17.84
N SER A 220 11.86 5.34 -17.61
CA SER A 220 11.79 4.27 -18.61
C SER A 220 10.97 4.70 -19.82
N LEU A 221 9.83 5.36 -19.61
CA LEU A 221 9.01 5.94 -20.68
C LEU A 221 9.77 7.01 -21.46
N LYS A 222 10.50 7.89 -20.76
CA LYS A 222 11.33 8.94 -21.41
C LYS A 222 12.42 8.34 -22.31
N MET A 223 13.07 7.26 -21.89
CA MET A 223 14.08 6.57 -22.71
C MET A 223 13.51 5.96 -24.01
N GLN A 224 12.21 5.69 -24.06
CA GLN A 224 11.53 5.18 -25.25
C GLN A 224 11.12 6.30 -26.22
N SER A 225 11.26 7.57 -25.82
CA SER A 225 10.98 8.72 -26.68
C SER A 225 12.08 8.84 -27.73
N THR A 226 11.70 8.77 -29.01
CA THR A 226 12.61 9.01 -30.14
C THR A 226 12.27 10.35 -30.81
N PRO A 227 13.21 11.00 -31.51
CA PRO A 227 12.92 12.23 -32.26
C PRO A 227 11.79 12.06 -33.30
N ASP A 228 11.69 10.86 -33.87
CA ASP A 228 10.68 10.52 -34.90
C ASP A 228 9.30 10.16 -34.31
N ASN A 229 9.24 9.87 -33.01
CA ASN A 229 8.01 9.60 -32.28
C ASN A 229 8.12 10.19 -30.86
N PRO A 230 7.99 11.53 -30.73
CA PRO A 230 8.08 12.18 -29.43
C PRO A 230 6.99 11.61 -28.54
N LEU A 231 7.36 11.14 -27.34
CA LEU A 231 6.40 10.54 -26.42
C LEU A 231 5.31 11.58 -26.09
N ILE A 232 4.12 11.39 -26.65
CA ILE A 232 2.92 12.07 -26.16
C ILE A 232 2.61 11.35 -24.85
N TYR A 233 2.98 11.99 -23.74
CA TYR A 233 2.71 11.54 -22.37
C TYR A 233 1.25 11.04 -22.26
N GLY A 234 1.10 9.71 -22.25
CA GLY A 234 -0.18 9.01 -22.37
C GLY A 234 -0.96 8.92 -21.04
N ASN A 235 -1.95 8.05 -21.00
CA ASN A 235 -2.83 7.87 -19.83
C ASN A 235 -2.04 7.46 -18.56
N GLU A 236 -0.91 6.76 -18.73
CA GLU A 236 0.00 6.33 -17.66
C GLU A 236 0.55 7.55 -16.92
N THR A 237 1.09 8.51 -17.67
CA THR A 237 1.72 9.70 -17.10
C THR A 237 0.71 10.63 -16.45
N ARG A 238 -0.51 10.69 -16.99
CA ARG A 238 -1.63 11.38 -16.34
C ARG A 238 -1.97 10.74 -15.00
N LYS A 239 -2.04 9.42 -14.95
CA LYS A 239 -2.29 8.67 -13.69
C LYS A 239 -1.15 8.87 -12.68
N VAL A 240 0.11 8.81 -13.12
CA VAL A 240 1.26 9.10 -12.24
C VAL A 240 1.19 10.54 -11.73
N LYS A 241 0.84 11.53 -12.57
CA LYS A 241 0.64 12.92 -12.16
C LYS A 241 -0.42 13.04 -11.06
N ASP A 242 -1.61 12.51 -11.30
CA ASP A 242 -2.74 12.59 -10.37
C ASP A 242 -2.43 11.89 -9.04
N CYS A 243 -1.75 10.74 -9.09
CA CYS A 243 -1.37 9.98 -7.92
C CYS A 243 -0.25 10.64 -7.12
N THR A 244 0.75 11.20 -7.80
CA THR A 244 1.82 11.98 -7.15
C THR A 244 1.24 13.20 -6.44
N PHE A 245 0.25 13.86 -7.05
CA PHE A 245 -0.49 14.95 -6.42
C PHE A 245 -1.26 14.47 -5.18
N LYS A 246 -1.98 13.34 -5.24
CA LYS A 246 -2.65 12.77 -4.05
C LYS A 246 -1.67 12.47 -2.90
N ILE A 247 -0.50 11.91 -3.23
CA ILE A 247 0.58 11.67 -2.25
C ILE A 247 1.07 13.01 -1.67
N ALA A 248 1.21 14.05 -2.50
CA ALA A 248 1.59 15.39 -2.05
C ALA A 248 0.58 15.96 -1.04
N LEU A 249 -0.71 15.89 -1.36
CA LEU A 249 -1.77 16.35 -0.45
C LEU A 249 -1.78 15.57 0.86
N ALA A 250 -1.64 14.24 0.80
CA ALA A 250 -1.61 13.38 1.98
C ALA A 250 -0.39 13.67 2.87
N SER A 251 0.78 13.87 2.28
CA SER A 251 2.01 14.18 3.00
C SER A 251 1.99 15.58 3.63
N LEU A 252 1.46 16.59 2.93
CA LEU A 252 1.22 17.92 3.50
C LEU A 252 0.18 17.91 4.64
N LYS A 253 -0.80 17.00 4.62
CA LYS A 253 -1.76 16.79 5.72
C LYS A 253 -1.15 16.13 6.95
N LYS A 254 -0.08 15.35 6.78
CA LYS A 254 0.63 14.66 7.87
C LYS A 254 1.94 15.33 8.28
N ASP A 255 2.21 16.55 7.80
CA ASP A 255 3.44 17.31 8.03
C ASP A 255 4.74 16.56 7.61
N TYR A 256 4.66 15.74 6.57
CA TYR A 256 5.84 15.10 5.95
C TYR A 256 6.46 16.01 4.89
N SER A 257 6.83 17.23 5.28
CA SER A 257 7.38 18.25 4.38
C SER A 257 8.70 17.84 3.72
N ASP A 258 9.46 16.97 4.37
CA ASP A 258 10.71 16.39 3.87
C ASP A 258 10.52 15.50 2.63
N MET A 259 9.29 15.05 2.36
CA MET A 259 8.95 14.26 1.18
C MET A 259 8.77 15.12 -0.08
N MET A 260 8.51 16.41 0.10
CA MET A 260 8.19 17.32 -1.01
C MET A 260 9.26 17.36 -2.10
N PRO A 261 10.58 17.37 -1.81
CA PRO A 261 11.58 17.29 -2.87
C PRO A 261 11.42 16.07 -3.78
N ARG A 262 10.96 14.92 -3.25
CA ARG A 262 10.72 13.71 -4.06
C ARG A 262 9.45 13.82 -4.89
N VAL A 263 8.40 14.39 -4.32
CA VAL A 263 7.15 14.68 -5.03
C VAL A 263 7.43 15.62 -6.21
N LEU A 264 8.15 16.71 -5.96
CA LEU A 264 8.48 17.70 -6.99
C LEU A 264 9.37 17.09 -8.07
N ASN A 265 10.36 16.27 -7.70
CA ASN A 265 11.21 15.55 -8.65
C ASN A 265 10.40 14.63 -9.59
N VAL A 266 9.34 13.99 -9.10
CA VAL A 266 8.47 13.15 -9.95
C VAL A 266 7.61 14.03 -10.87
N LEU A 267 7.01 15.10 -10.34
CA LEU A 267 6.16 16.00 -11.13
C LEU A 267 6.94 16.76 -12.20
N SER A 268 8.20 17.14 -11.95
CA SER A 268 9.04 17.84 -12.93
C SER A 268 9.43 16.96 -14.13
N LEU A 269 9.33 15.63 -14.01
CA LEU A 269 9.51 14.72 -15.14
C LEU A 269 8.29 14.62 -16.07
N ILE A 270 7.16 15.22 -15.68
CA ILE A 270 5.89 15.17 -16.41
C ILE A 270 5.59 16.58 -16.95
N PRO A 271 5.58 16.79 -18.28
CA PRO A 271 5.16 18.05 -18.89
C PRO A 271 3.72 18.41 -18.53
N GLY A 272 3.43 19.71 -18.39
CA GLY A 272 2.09 20.19 -18.07
C GLY A 272 1.62 19.77 -16.67
N SER A 273 2.56 19.65 -15.72
CA SER A 273 2.29 19.41 -14.29
C SER A 273 2.17 20.70 -13.47
N SER A 274 2.27 21.86 -14.12
CA SER A 274 2.24 23.17 -13.44
C SER A 274 0.91 23.46 -12.75
N ASP A 275 -0.19 22.86 -13.19
CA ASP A 275 -1.48 22.87 -12.49
C ASP A 275 -1.35 22.25 -11.08
N LYS A 276 -0.75 21.04 -11.01
CA LYS A 276 -0.56 20.33 -9.74
C LYS A 276 0.49 20.99 -8.86
N LEU A 277 1.55 21.53 -9.46
CA LEU A 277 2.56 22.31 -8.72
C LEU A 277 1.93 23.55 -8.10
N PHE A 278 1.12 24.30 -8.84
CA PHE A 278 0.40 25.46 -8.32
C PHE A 278 -0.48 25.09 -7.12
N ASP A 279 -1.28 24.02 -7.23
CA ASP A 279 -2.15 23.54 -6.14
C ASP A 279 -1.35 23.13 -4.90
N ILE A 280 -0.22 22.43 -5.07
CA ILE A 280 0.69 22.06 -3.97
C ILE A 280 1.28 23.32 -3.31
N GLY A 281 1.72 24.29 -4.11
CA GLY A 281 2.28 25.55 -3.63
C GLY A 281 1.26 26.37 -2.83
N LEU A 282 0.02 26.45 -3.31
CA LEU A 282 -1.08 27.13 -2.63
C LEU A 282 -1.36 26.47 -1.28
N LEU A 283 -1.54 25.14 -1.25
CA LEU A 283 -1.82 24.42 -0.01
C LEU A 283 -0.66 24.55 1.00
N ALA A 284 0.59 24.54 0.52
CA ALA A 284 1.76 24.75 1.37
C ALA A 284 1.79 26.15 1.98
N LEU A 285 1.40 27.19 1.23
CA LEU A 285 1.27 28.55 1.76
C LEU A 285 0.18 28.66 2.83
N GLU A 286 -1.01 28.10 2.58
CA GLU A 286 -2.12 28.09 3.54
C GLU A 286 -1.73 27.43 4.87
N LYS A 287 -0.93 26.36 4.79
CA LYS A 287 -0.38 25.65 5.94
C LYS A 287 0.85 26.29 6.56
N LYS A 288 1.29 27.46 6.05
CA LYS A 288 2.49 28.18 6.49
C LYS A 288 3.79 27.36 6.34
N GLN A 289 3.79 26.36 5.45
CA GLN A 289 4.97 25.56 5.10
C GLN A 289 5.76 26.27 3.99
N PHE A 290 6.27 27.47 4.29
CA PHE A 290 6.88 28.36 3.30
C PHE A 290 8.08 27.76 2.55
N GLN A 291 8.84 26.87 3.18
CA GLN A 291 9.95 26.17 2.52
C GLN A 291 9.45 25.31 1.35
N VAL A 292 8.36 24.57 1.55
CA VAL A 292 7.76 23.73 0.50
C VAL A 292 7.24 24.61 -0.63
N ALA A 293 6.48 25.65 -0.30
CA ALA A 293 5.95 26.58 -1.29
C ALA A 293 7.07 27.24 -2.12
N THR A 294 8.21 27.56 -1.49
CA THR A 294 9.37 28.16 -2.17
C THR A 294 10.06 27.17 -3.11
N ASN A 295 10.13 25.90 -2.71
CA ASN A 295 10.67 24.84 -3.56
C ASN A 295 9.76 24.62 -4.79
N VAL A 296 8.44 24.60 -4.61
CA VAL A 296 7.46 24.55 -5.71
C VAL A 296 7.69 25.71 -6.68
N LEU A 297 7.83 26.93 -6.17
CA LEU A 297 8.06 28.13 -6.97
C LEU A 297 9.34 28.04 -7.80
N SER A 298 10.38 27.41 -7.25
CA SER A 298 11.66 27.19 -7.95
C SER A 298 11.51 26.13 -9.05
N GLU A 299 10.82 25.02 -8.75
CA GLU A 299 10.59 23.91 -9.69
C GLU A 299 9.69 24.29 -10.86
N MET A 300 8.69 25.15 -10.65
CA MET A 300 7.85 25.66 -11.73
C MET A 300 8.64 26.43 -12.79
N MET A 301 9.78 27.01 -12.42
CA MET A 301 10.64 27.80 -13.31
C MET A 301 11.87 27.01 -13.80
N ASP A 302 12.02 25.75 -13.41
CA ASP A 302 13.11 24.92 -13.91
C ASP A 302 12.84 24.44 -15.35
N ARG A 303 13.93 24.21 -16.07
CA ARG A 303 14.18 24.47 -17.51
C ARG A 303 13.23 23.95 -18.59
N ASP A 304 12.21 23.15 -18.30
CA ASP A 304 11.36 22.48 -19.32
C ASP A 304 9.88 22.94 -19.31
N ASN A 305 9.49 23.90 -18.46
CA ASN A 305 8.09 24.33 -18.27
C ASN A 305 7.85 25.83 -18.59
N GLN A 306 8.28 26.32 -19.76
CA GLN A 306 8.05 27.71 -20.19
C GLN A 306 6.81 27.88 -21.09
N ASP A 307 5.79 27.04 -20.92
CA ASP A 307 4.52 27.25 -21.60
C ASP A 307 3.69 28.36 -20.92
N ALA A 308 2.74 28.92 -21.67
CA ALA A 308 1.88 30.00 -21.18
C ALA A 308 1.12 29.60 -19.91
N VAL A 309 0.73 28.33 -19.80
CA VAL A 309 0.03 27.77 -18.63
C VAL A 309 0.91 27.81 -17.40
N THR A 310 2.16 27.35 -17.50
CA THR A 310 3.08 27.38 -16.36
C THR A 310 3.42 28.81 -15.95
N MET A 311 3.63 29.72 -16.92
CA MET A 311 3.85 31.13 -16.61
C MET A 311 2.66 31.75 -15.85
N ASN A 312 1.43 31.47 -16.29
CA ASN A 312 0.22 31.97 -15.61
C ASN A 312 0.07 31.40 -14.19
N ASN A 313 0.35 30.10 -14.02
CA ASN A 313 0.36 29.45 -12.71
C ASN A 313 1.47 30.03 -11.80
N TYR A 314 2.67 30.27 -12.35
CA TYR A 314 3.79 30.85 -11.63
C TYR A 314 3.47 32.27 -11.13
N ILE A 315 2.91 33.12 -11.99
CA ILE A 315 2.48 34.48 -11.63
C ILE A 315 1.38 34.43 -10.57
N GLY A 316 0.42 33.51 -10.70
CA GLY A 316 -0.60 33.29 -9.68
C GLY A 316 0.02 32.97 -8.32
N LEU A 317 1.03 32.11 -8.28
CA LEU A 317 1.73 31.76 -7.05
C LEU A 317 2.56 32.94 -6.50
N ILE A 318 3.25 33.70 -7.36
CA ILE A 318 3.94 34.94 -6.98
C ILE A 318 2.98 35.95 -6.33
N ALA A 319 1.77 36.10 -6.88
CA ALA A 319 0.75 36.95 -6.30
C ALA A 319 0.37 36.47 -4.90
N ARG A 320 0.11 35.17 -4.72
CA ARG A 320 -0.15 34.57 -3.41
C ARG A 320 0.98 34.84 -2.41
N PHE A 321 2.24 34.65 -2.80
CA PHE A 321 3.39 34.96 -1.95
C PHE A 321 3.47 36.45 -1.56
N SER A 322 3.20 37.36 -2.50
CA SER A 322 3.31 38.81 -2.30
C SER A 322 2.33 39.36 -1.25
N PHE A 323 1.20 38.68 -1.07
CA PHE A 323 0.16 39.04 -0.11
C PHE A 323 0.12 38.14 1.14
N SER A 324 1.01 37.14 1.27
CA SER A 324 1.08 36.22 2.42
C SER A 324 1.98 36.68 3.57
N GLY A 325 2.56 37.88 3.49
CA GLY A 325 3.42 38.48 4.53
C GLY A 325 4.78 38.96 4.01
N GLN A 326 5.54 39.66 4.86
CA GLN A 326 6.78 40.35 4.43
C GLN A 326 7.87 39.39 3.92
N ALA A 327 8.10 38.28 4.62
CA ALA A 327 9.09 37.29 4.21
C ALA A 327 8.70 36.56 2.91
N ALA A 328 7.43 36.19 2.77
CA ALA A 328 6.90 35.58 1.56
C ALA A 328 6.98 36.54 0.36
N ARG A 329 6.67 37.83 0.57
CA ARG A 329 6.83 38.88 -0.45
C ARG A 329 8.28 39.02 -0.91
N GLN A 330 9.24 39.00 0.01
CA GLN A 330 10.65 39.05 -0.35
C GLN A 330 11.08 37.81 -1.15
N CYS A 331 10.55 36.64 -0.82
CA CYS A 331 10.77 35.42 -1.60
C CYS A 331 10.22 35.54 -3.03
N ALA A 332 8.99 36.05 -3.18
CA ALA A 332 8.39 36.32 -4.50
C ALA A 332 9.28 37.25 -5.34
N ARG A 333 9.75 38.35 -4.75
CA ARG A 333 10.63 39.31 -5.42
C ARG A 333 11.95 38.68 -5.86
N ARG A 334 12.61 37.93 -4.97
CA ARG A 334 13.86 37.21 -5.29
C ARG A 334 13.65 36.17 -6.39
N SER A 335 12.50 35.51 -6.43
CA SER A 335 12.18 34.54 -7.48
C SER A 335 12.03 35.21 -8.85
N LEU A 336 11.31 36.33 -8.91
CA LEU A 336 11.20 37.13 -10.14
C LEU A 336 12.58 37.62 -10.62
N GLU A 337 13.38 38.17 -9.71
CA GLU A 337 14.75 38.64 -9.97
C GLU A 337 15.65 37.50 -10.49
N ARG A 338 15.65 36.35 -9.81
CA ARG A 338 16.48 35.19 -10.16
C ARG A 338 16.13 34.57 -11.51
N ASN A 339 14.83 34.51 -11.84
CA ASN A 339 14.36 33.92 -13.08
C ASN A 339 14.30 34.94 -14.24
N GLY A 340 14.69 36.20 -14.00
CA GLY A 340 14.68 37.25 -15.02
C GLY A 340 13.28 37.60 -15.53
N VAL A 341 12.24 37.34 -14.74
CA VAL A 341 10.85 37.58 -15.14
C VAL A 341 10.48 39.03 -14.86
N ALA A 342 10.51 39.86 -15.89
CA ALA A 342 9.97 41.22 -15.84
C ALA A 342 8.45 41.17 -16.00
N MET A 343 7.72 41.43 -14.91
CA MET A 343 6.26 41.45 -14.96
C MET A 343 5.76 42.64 -15.79
N SER A 344 5.30 42.35 -17.00
CA SER A 344 4.61 43.32 -17.85
C SER A 344 3.10 43.28 -17.59
N GLY A 345 2.42 44.41 -17.78
CA GLY A 345 0.95 44.47 -17.66
C GLY A 345 0.23 43.50 -18.59
N LYS A 346 0.79 43.19 -19.77
CA LYS A 346 0.27 42.16 -20.67
C LYS A 346 0.28 40.77 -20.01
N MET A 347 1.41 40.41 -19.41
CA MET A 347 1.60 39.12 -18.75
C MET A 347 0.69 38.96 -17.52
N LEU A 348 0.52 40.04 -16.72
CA LEU A 348 -0.40 40.06 -15.59
C LEU A 348 -1.86 39.93 -16.05
N LYS A 349 -2.25 40.58 -17.15
CA LYS A 349 -3.60 40.47 -17.73
C LYS A 349 -3.90 39.07 -18.26
N GLU A 350 -2.93 38.41 -18.89
CA GLU A 350 -3.05 37.02 -19.35
C GLU A 350 -3.21 36.06 -18.16
N ALA A 351 -2.38 36.21 -17.12
CA ALA A 351 -2.48 35.42 -15.90
C ALA A 351 -3.81 35.65 -15.15
N TYR A 352 -4.26 36.91 -15.08
CA TYR A 352 -5.57 37.26 -14.54
C TYR A 352 -6.69 36.53 -15.30
N GLY A 353 -6.72 36.64 -16.63
CA GLY A 353 -7.74 36.00 -17.46
C GLY A 353 -7.72 34.49 -17.33
N TYR A 354 -6.54 33.88 -17.26
CA TYR A 354 -6.38 32.44 -17.05
C TYR A 354 -7.00 31.98 -15.72
N HIS A 355 -6.63 32.61 -14.58
CA HIS A 355 -7.15 32.22 -13.28
C HIS A 355 -8.64 32.57 -13.12
N TYR A 356 -9.10 33.65 -13.73
CA TYR A 356 -10.52 34.02 -13.76
C TYR A 356 -11.37 32.98 -14.50
N ASN A 357 -10.90 32.51 -15.67
CA ASN A 357 -11.58 31.49 -16.46
C ASN A 357 -11.63 30.12 -15.76
N LEU A 358 -10.64 29.82 -14.91
CA LEU A 358 -10.65 28.64 -14.04
C LEU A 358 -11.46 28.84 -12.74
N CYS A 359 -12.15 29.97 -12.60
CA CYS A 359 -12.90 30.37 -11.40
C CYS A 359 -12.06 30.49 -10.12
N ASN A 360 -10.74 30.66 -10.24
CA ASN A 360 -9.84 30.95 -9.11
C ASN A 360 -9.82 32.46 -8.83
N PHE A 361 -10.98 33.00 -8.44
CA PHE A 361 -11.21 34.44 -8.32
C PHE A 361 -10.31 35.11 -7.28
N GLU A 362 -9.94 34.41 -6.23
CA GLU A 362 -9.04 34.95 -5.21
C GLU A 362 -7.63 35.18 -5.78
N THR A 363 -7.08 34.19 -6.50
CA THR A 363 -5.77 34.36 -7.15
C THR A 363 -5.84 35.44 -8.23
N ALA A 364 -6.90 35.47 -9.03
CA ALA A 364 -7.11 36.53 -10.03
C ALA A 364 -7.18 37.93 -9.38
N GLY A 365 -7.90 38.06 -8.26
CA GLY A 365 -7.99 39.31 -7.51
C GLY A 365 -6.63 39.79 -7.00
N LEU A 366 -5.80 38.88 -6.50
CA LEU A 366 -4.44 39.20 -6.05
C LEU A 366 -3.52 39.62 -7.21
N ILE A 367 -3.66 39.00 -8.39
CA ILE A 367 -2.92 39.41 -9.60
C ILE A 367 -3.29 40.84 -9.99
N ALA A 368 -4.58 41.19 -9.97
CA ALA A 368 -5.05 42.54 -10.29
C ALA A 368 -4.51 43.59 -9.30
N GLN A 369 -4.46 43.28 -8.01
CA GLN A 369 -3.85 44.15 -7.00
C GLN A 369 -2.34 44.34 -7.25
N LEU A 370 -1.67 43.31 -7.73
CA LEU A 370 -0.24 43.32 -8.03
C LEU A 370 0.07 44.22 -9.25
N ASP A 371 -0.79 44.20 -10.27
CA ASP A 371 -0.73 45.12 -11.42
C ASP A 371 -0.92 46.58 -10.97
N ALA A 372 -1.96 46.85 -10.18
CA ALA A 372 -2.24 48.19 -9.65
C ALA A 372 -1.07 48.74 -8.81
N ALA A 373 -0.47 47.91 -7.96
CA ALA A 373 0.70 48.28 -7.16
C ALA A 373 1.92 48.62 -8.02
N GLY A 374 2.16 47.85 -9.09
CA GLY A 374 3.24 48.11 -10.05
C GLY A 374 3.07 49.42 -10.81
N SER A 375 1.83 49.78 -11.18
CA SER A 375 1.53 51.05 -11.85
C SER A 375 1.58 52.29 -10.96
N SER A 376 1.56 52.12 -9.62
CA SER A 376 1.63 53.24 -8.67
C SER A 376 3.05 53.62 -8.22
N GLY A 377 4.05 52.80 -8.59
CA GLY A 377 5.46 52.97 -8.21
C GLY A 377 6.41 53.32 -9.37
N ALA A 378 5.86 53.57 -10.56
CA ALA A 378 6.55 54.11 -11.74
C ALA A 378 6.05 55.51 -12.01
#